data_AF-A0A0N1I3P3-F1
#
_entry.id   AF-A0A0N1I3P3-F1
#
_cell.length_a   1.000
_cell.length_b   1.000
_cell.length_c   1.000
_cell.angle_alpha   90.00
_cell.angle_beta   90.00
_cell.angle_gamma   90.00
#
_symmetry.space_group_name_H-M   'P 1'
#
loop_
_entity.id
_entity.type
_entity.pdbx_description
1 polymer ?
#
loop_
_entity_poly.entity_id
_entity_poly.type
_entity_poly.pdbx_seq_one_letter_code
_entity_poly.pdbx_strand_id
1 'polypeptide(L)'
;MADIEWTNDLIIRLITEYKKKPELWDSHHELHRVNTAKYEAWSDLANIFECDIADLRKKMNSIFASHRREKAKVRCGGRSTWFLYSHMNFLPTHIENVERSPAVN
;
A
#
# COMPACT_ATOMS: atom_id res chain seq x y z
N MET A 1 5.11 18.69 15.96
CA MET A 1 4.58 17.64 15.07
C MET A 1 4.43 16.40 15.93
N ALA A 2 3.22 15.87 16.07
CA ALA A 2 3.01 14.62 16.79
C ALA A 2 3.67 13.50 15.99
N ASP A 3 4.66 12.83 16.57
CA ASP A 3 5.24 11.64 15.97
C ASP A 3 4.24 10.50 16.18
N ILE A 4 3.44 10.22 15.14
CA ILE A 4 2.55 9.06 15.16
C ILE A 4 3.42 7.82 15.15
N GLU A 5 3.30 7.03 16.22
CA GLU A 5 3.94 5.73 16.28
C GLU A 5 3.20 4.76 15.35
N TRP A 6 3.75 4.58 14.15
CA TRP A 6 3.21 3.67 13.16
C TRP A 6 3.55 2.22 13.49
N THR A 7 2.68 1.56 14.25
CA THR A 7 2.76 0.13 14.52
C THR A 7 2.38 -0.71 13.28
N ASN A 8 2.74 -2.00 13.29
CA ASN A 8 2.41 -2.91 12.19
C ASN A 8 0.90 -2.97 11.95
N ASP A 9 0.08 -3.04 13.01
CA ASP A 9 -1.37 -3.04 12.93
C ASP A 9 -1.94 -1.75 12.33
N LEU A 10 -1.41 -0.58 12.72
CA LEU A 10 -1.81 0.70 12.13
C LEU A 10 -1.45 0.78 10.64
N ILE A 11 -0.28 0.27 10.26
CA ILE A 11 0.15 0.21 8.86
C ILE A 11 -0.75 -0.74 8.05
N ILE A 12 -1.11 -1.90 8.60
CA ILE A 12 -2.06 -2.84 7.98
C ILE A 12 -3.42 -2.17 7.81
N ARG A 13 -3.91 -1.47 8.84
CA ARG A 13 -5.15 -0.71 8.78
C ARG A 13 -5.08 0.38 7.71
N LEU A 14 -3.97 1.11 7.62
CA LEU A 14 -3.77 2.15 6.61
C LEU A 14 -3.86 1.58 5.19
N ILE A 15 -3.18 0.47 4.91
CA ILE A 15 -3.26 -0.19 3.61
C ILE A 15 -4.68 -0.71 3.34
N THR A 16 -5.36 -1.22 4.36
CA THR A 16 -6.73 -1.73 4.24
C THR A 16 -7.72 -0.61 3.88
N GLU A 17 -7.64 0.53 4.55
CA GLU A 17 -8.47 1.69 4.23
C GLU A 17 -8.10 2.32 2.88
N TYR A 18 -6.82 2.33 2.51
CA TYR A 18 -6.37 2.78 1.20
C TYR A 18 -6.87 1.87 0.07
N LYS A 19 -6.90 0.56 0.29
CA LYS A 19 -7.43 -0.42 -0.68
C LYS A 19 -8.90 -0.16 -1.02
N LYS A 20 -9.71 0.29 -0.05
CA LYS A 20 -11.13 0.61 -0.24
C LYS A 20 -11.38 1.84 -1.11
N LYS A 21 -10.35 2.63 -1.40
CA LYS A 21 -10.41 3.89 -2.15
C LYS A 21 -9.78 3.72 -3.55
N PRO A 22 -10.46 3.08 -4.51
CA PRO A 22 -9.94 2.84 -5.86
C PRO A 22 -9.54 4.12 -6.60
N GLU A 23 -10.17 5.26 -6.29
CA GLU A 23 -9.80 6.58 -6.81
C GLU A 23 -8.33 6.96 -6.56
N LEU A 24 -7.69 6.37 -5.54
CA LEU A 24 -6.29 6.64 -5.20
C LEU A 24 -5.28 5.80 -5.98
N TRP A 25 -5.64 4.57 -6.36
CA TRP A 25 -4.68 3.59 -6.88
C TRP A 25 -5.08 2.91 -8.19
N ASP A 26 -6.37 2.88 -8.52
CA ASP A 26 -6.88 2.26 -9.74
C ASP A 26 -6.91 3.28 -10.88
N SER A 27 -6.00 3.10 -11.85
CA SER A 27 -5.92 3.94 -13.04
C SER A 27 -7.13 3.83 -13.97
N HIS A 28 -7.94 2.76 -13.84
CA HIS A 28 -9.15 2.56 -14.64
C HIS A 28 -10.38 3.21 -14.02
N HIS A 29 -10.32 3.60 -12.74
CA HIS A 29 -11.43 4.24 -12.07
C HIS A 29 -11.62 5.68 -12.60
N GLU A 30 -12.85 6.06 -12.92
CA GLU A 30 -13.18 7.40 -13.44
C GLU A 30 -12.71 8.53 -12.49
N LEU A 31 -12.94 8.35 -11.18
CA LEU A 31 -12.52 9.28 -10.14
C LEU A 31 -10.99 9.36 -9.97
N HIS A 32 -10.22 8.43 -10.52
CA HIS A 32 -8.76 8.53 -10.51
C HIS A 32 -8.25 9.72 -11.35
N ARG A 33 -9.04 10.27 -12.26
CA ARG A 33 -8.68 11.50 -12.98
C ARG A 33 -9.15 12.76 -12.27
N VAL A 34 -9.99 12.61 -11.24
CA VAL A 34 -10.60 13.72 -10.50
C VAL A 34 -9.73 14.08 -9.30
N ASN A 35 -9.06 15.22 -9.38
CA ASN A 35 -8.19 15.70 -8.31
C ASN A 35 -8.94 15.92 -6.98
N THR A 36 -10.19 16.39 -7.04
CA THR A 36 -11.05 16.58 -5.86
C THR A 36 -11.33 15.27 -5.14
N ALA A 37 -11.72 14.22 -5.88
CA ALA A 37 -11.98 12.91 -5.30
C ALA A 37 -10.72 12.31 -4.64
N LYS A 38 -9.55 12.47 -5.27
CA LYS A 38 -8.28 12.08 -4.65
C LYS A 38 -8.02 12.83 -3.35
N TYR A 39 -8.24 14.14 -3.34
CA TYR A 39 -8.04 14.96 -2.16
C TYR A 39 -8.99 14.53 -1.03
N GLU A 40 -10.27 14.32 -1.32
CA GLU A 40 -11.25 13.83 -0.35
C GLU A 40 -10.87 12.47 0.21
N ALA A 41 -10.46 11.54 -0.65
CA ALA A 41 -9.99 10.21 -0.26
C ALA A 41 -8.77 10.27 0.68
N TRP A 42 -7.81 11.15 0.40
CA TRP A 42 -6.67 11.40 1.29
C TRP A 42 -7.08 12.09 2.59
N SER A 43 -8.01 13.05 2.51
CA SER A 43 -8.54 13.76 3.67
C SER A 43 -9.29 12.83 4.62
N ASP A 44 -10.06 11.88 4.08
CA ASP A 44 -10.75 10.86 4.86
C ASP A 44 -9.76 9.97 5.62
N LEU A 45 -8.69 9.51 4.95
CA LEU A 45 -7.63 8.76 5.62
C LEU A 45 -6.93 9.61 6.69
N ALA A 46 -6.60 10.86 6.38
CA ALA A 46 -5.99 11.79 7.33
C ALA A 46 -6.85 11.96 8.59
N ASN A 47 -8.17 12.08 8.44
CA ASN A 47 -9.12 12.13 9.55
C ASN A 47 -9.15 10.81 10.36
N ILE A 48 -9.16 9.64 9.69
CA ILE A 48 -9.18 8.33 10.38
C ILE A 48 -7.94 8.12 11.27
N PHE A 49 -6.78 8.58 10.80
CA PHE A 49 -5.50 8.44 11.50
C PHE A 49 -5.11 9.70 12.29
N GLU A 50 -6.01 10.69 12.38
CA GLU A 50 -5.83 11.96 13.08
C GLU A 50 -4.48 12.64 12.75
N CYS A 51 -4.13 12.66 11.47
CA CYS A 51 -2.83 13.09 10.97
C CYS A 51 -2.96 14.04 9.78
N ASP A 52 -1.89 14.74 9.45
CA ASP A 52 -1.87 15.59 8.25
C ASP A 52 -1.75 14.74 6.97
N ILE A 53 -2.44 15.16 5.91
CA ILE A 53 -2.37 14.51 4.59
C ILE A 53 -0.90 14.42 4.11
N ALA A 54 -0.09 15.45 4.36
CA ALA A 54 1.32 15.45 3.97
C ALA A 54 2.11 14.34 4.69
N ASP A 55 1.90 14.16 5.98
CA ASP A 55 2.59 13.13 6.77
C ASP A 55 2.11 11.73 6.42
N LEU A 56 0.80 11.58 6.19
CA LEU A 56 0.23 10.35 5.66
C LEU A 56 0.82 9.97 4.30
N ARG A 57 0.96 10.94 3.39
CA ARG A 57 1.58 10.72 2.07
C ARG A 57 3.06 10.39 2.19
N LYS A 58 3.81 11.01 3.11
CA LYS A 58 5.21 10.63 3.40
C LYS A 58 5.29 9.19 3.87
N LYS A 59 4.41 8.79 4.81
CA LYS A 59 4.36 7.42 5.32
C LYS A 59 4.03 6.43 4.21
N MET A 60 3.04 6.73 3.39
CA MET A 60 2.63 5.89 2.27
C MET A 60 3.75 5.77 1.23
N ASN A 61 4.49 6.84 0.96
CA ASN A 61 5.67 6.78 0.09
C ASN A 61 6.76 5.85 0.65
N SER A 62 7.01 5.87 1.96
CA SER A 62 7.96 4.96 2.62
C SER A 62 7.51 3.48 2.52
N ILE A 63 6.21 3.23 2.69
CA ILE A 63 5.59 1.91 2.49
C ILE A 63 5.77 1.44 1.04
N PHE A 64 5.43 2.27 0.05
CA PHE A 64 5.61 1.92 -1.36
C PHE A 64 7.09 1.75 -1.75
N ALA A 65 8.00 2.51 -1.17
CA ALA A 65 9.43 2.32 -1.38
C ALA A 65 9.88 0.92 -0.90
N SER A 66 9.40 0.51 0.26
CA SER A 66 9.64 -0.84 0.79
C SER A 66 9.02 -1.91 -0.10
N HIS A 67 7.77 -1.73 -0.55
CA HIS A 67 7.11 -2.64 -1.50
C HIS A 67 7.89 -2.81 -2.80
N ARG A 68 8.38 -1.71 -3.39
CA ARG A 68 9.20 -1.76 -4.63
C ARG A 68 10.47 -2.58 -4.44
N ARG A 69 11.14 -2.46 -3.28
CA ARG A 69 12.33 -3.26 -2.95
C ARG A 69 12.00 -4.74 -2.82
N GLU A 70 10.96 -5.07 -2.06
CA GLU A 70 10.54 -6.46 -1.89
C GLU A 70 10.07 -7.08 -3.21
N LYS A 71 9.35 -6.31 -4.04
CA LYS A 71 8.95 -6.72 -5.38
C LYS A 71 10.16 -7.02 -6.27
N ALA A 72 11.21 -6.21 -6.21
CA ALA A 72 12.44 -6.46 -6.97
C ALA A 72 13.09 -7.78 -6.55
N LYS A 73 13.09 -8.11 -5.25
CA LYS A 73 13.57 -9.42 -4.75
C LYS A 73 12.72 -10.57 -5.28
N VAL A 74 11.39 -10.46 -5.21
CA VAL A 74 10.46 -11.48 -5.72
C VAL A 74 10.65 -11.68 -7.22
N ARG A 75 10.81 -10.58 -7.98
CA ARG A 75 11.07 -10.63 -9.42
C ARG A 75 12.38 -11.35 -9.77
N CYS A 76 13.41 -11.28 -8.92
CA CYS A 76 14.67 -12.00 -9.10
C CYS A 76 14.60 -13.47 -8.63
N GLY A 77 13.41 -14.00 -8.34
CA GLY A 77 13.21 -15.37 -7.88
C GLY A 77 13.35 -15.58 -6.37
N GLY A 78 13.43 -14.48 -5.60
CA GLY A 78 13.41 -14.50 -4.14
C GLY A 78 11.99 -14.53 -3.56
N ARG A 79 11.90 -14.55 -2.23
CA ARG A 79 10.65 -14.51 -1.46
C ARG A 79 10.65 -13.26 -0.58
N SER A 80 9.54 -12.52 -0.57
CA SER A 80 9.33 -11.44 0.40
C SER A 80 8.89 -12.02 1.74
N THR A 81 9.54 -11.60 2.84
CA THR A 81 9.13 -11.93 4.22
C THR A 81 8.46 -10.74 4.91
N TRP A 82 8.26 -9.64 4.20
CA TRP A 82 7.70 -8.43 4.77
C TRP A 82 6.21 -8.59 5.03
N PHE A 83 5.79 -8.40 6.29
CA PHE A 83 4.41 -8.62 6.76
C PHE A 83 3.34 -7.93 5.91
N LEU A 84 3.65 -6.73 5.38
CA LEU A 84 2.71 -5.93 4.61
C LEU A 84 2.65 -6.32 3.13
N TYR A 85 3.65 -7.06 2.62
CA TYR A 85 3.76 -7.34 1.19
C TYR A 85 2.50 -8.03 0.65
N SER A 86 2.01 -9.05 1.36
CA SER A 86 0.80 -9.79 0.98
C SER A 86 -0.47 -8.93 1.01
N HIS A 87 -0.55 -7.93 1.88
CA HIS A 87 -1.69 -7.00 1.95
C HIS A 87 -1.77 -6.06 0.73
N MET A 88 -0.66 -5.91 -0.01
CA MET A 88 -0.57 -5.04 -1.19
C MET A 88 -0.88 -5.77 -2.50
N ASN A 89 -1.55 -6.93 -2.47
CA ASN A 89 -1.89 -7.69 -3.68
C ASN A 89 -2.87 -6.98 -4.62
N PHE A 90 -3.63 -6.01 -4.10
CA PHE A 90 -4.65 -5.29 -4.86
C PHE A 90 -4.06 -4.33 -5.90
N LEU A 91 -2.78 -3.98 -5.73
CA LEU A 91 -2.11 -3.08 -6.66
C LEU A 91 -1.84 -3.82 -7.97
N PRO A 92 -2.12 -3.21 -9.13
CA PRO A 92 -1.92 -3.84 -10.44
C PRO A 92 -0.44 -4.17 -10.72
N THR A 93 0.48 -3.59 -9.97
CA THR A 93 1.92 -3.84 -10.10
C THR A 93 2.47 -4.85 -9.10
N HIS A 94 1.62 -5.51 -8.31
CA HIS A 94 2.02 -6.52 -7.35
C HIS A 94 2.47 -7.81 -8.05
N ILE A 95 3.56 -8.40 -7.57
CA ILE A 95 4.02 -9.72 -8.01
C ILE A 95 3.79 -10.67 -6.84
N GLU A 96 2.89 -11.63 -7.02
CA GLU A 96 2.57 -12.60 -6.00
C GLU A 96 3.82 -13.36 -5.58
N ASN A 97 3.87 -13.69 -4.30
CA ASN A 97 4.88 -14.56 -3.75
C ASN A 97 4.50 -15.99 -4.14
N VAL A 98 4.73 -16.33 -5.41
CA VAL A 98 4.44 -17.67 -5.92
C VAL A 98 5.31 -18.64 -5.14
N GLU A 99 4.70 -19.37 -4.23
CA GLU A 99 5.23 -20.62 -3.72
C GLU A 99 5.53 -21.47 -4.96
N ARG A 100 6.82 -21.60 -5.33
CA ARG A 100 7.21 -22.72 -6.18
C ARG A 100 6.81 -23.95 -5.39
N SER A 101 5.66 -24.53 -5.72
CA SER A 101 5.29 -25.87 -5.27
C SER A 101 6.53 -26.74 -5.49
N PRO A 102 7.04 -27.44 -4.47
CA PRO A 102 8.12 -28.38 -4.71
C PRO A 102 7.58 -29.33 -5.76
N ALA A 103 8.30 -29.45 -6.88
CA ALA A 103 7.96 -30.39 -7.93
C ALA A 103 7.76 -31.75 -7.27
N VAL A 104 6.52 -32.23 -7.29
CA VAL A 104 6.21 -33.60 -6.90
C VAL A 104 6.92 -34.49 -7.91
N ASN A 105 7.93 -35.21 -7.42
CA ASN A 105 8.71 -36.19 -8.17
C ASN A 105 7.97 -37.52 -8.22
#